data_AF-A0AAD6YSY2-F1
#
_entry.id   AF-A0AAD6YSY2-F1
#
_cell.length_a   1.000
_cell.length_b   1.000
_cell.length_c   1.000
_cell.angle_alpha   90.00
_cell.angle_beta   90.00
_cell.angle_gamma   90.00
#
_symmetry.space_group_name_H-M   'P 1'
#
loop_
_entity.id
_entity.type
_entity.pdbx_description
1 polymer ?
#
loop_
_entity_poly.entity_id
_entity_poly.type
_entity_poly.pdbx_seq_one_letter_code
_entity_poly.pdbx_strand_id
1 'polypeptide(L)'
;MHFSLSFITFGLAAVQLAAALPRDYQQPSRRSSVGELNDVLVFDAPAFEDPTNTGNTIVQLQAYVSTPQISIAPFLASVGSFLNETIGLNIGSDLSLPASRLALFATFGLSGKDVSVDVSGCGNEATLQPTADGGMAIQNLSIGACGSSSTLGTVDLSDSRNINFTVFPSSSDGFGVISDIDDTVKVSHTLDKLQLAKATLLDNPVPVTNMPAVYSALAKSLNSPQFIYVSGSPFQLYPFLRDFIATTYADAKGPIMLQNLTTTDLSDLLNFAGACCRCSLSY
;
A
#
# COMPACT_ATOMS: atom_id res chain seq x y z
N MET A 1 15.29 50.00 37.95
CA MET A 1 14.18 49.55 37.10
C MET A 1 14.43 48.10 36.73
N HIS A 2 13.69 47.18 37.34
CA HIS A 2 13.78 45.74 37.11
C HIS A 2 13.05 45.37 35.80
N PHE A 3 13.72 44.65 34.91
CA PHE A 3 13.09 43.95 33.80
C PHE A 3 12.92 42.48 34.20
N SER A 4 11.67 42.01 34.27
CA SER A 4 11.34 40.59 34.45
C SER A 4 10.97 40.02 33.08
N LEU A 5 11.78 39.11 32.54
CA LEU A 5 11.42 38.29 31.38
C LEU A 5 10.66 37.06 31.90
N SER A 6 9.38 36.95 31.51
CA SER A 6 8.59 35.74 31.72
C SER A 6 8.90 34.75 30.60
N PHE A 7 9.53 33.62 30.92
CA PHE A 7 9.68 32.49 30.02
C PHE A 7 8.41 31.65 30.06
N ILE A 8 7.67 31.60 28.94
CA ILE A 8 6.61 30.61 28.73
C ILE A 8 7.29 29.32 28.28
N THR A 9 7.35 28.33 29.18
CA THR A 9 7.75 26.96 28.88
C THR A 9 6.66 26.24 28.10
N PHE A 10 6.85 26.05 26.80
CA PHE A 10 6.12 25.02 26.05
C PHE A 10 6.79 23.66 26.30
N GLY A 11 6.11 22.79 27.05
CA GLY A 11 6.52 21.41 27.22
C GLY A 11 6.28 20.63 25.93
N LEU A 12 7.32 20.42 25.13
CA LEU A 12 7.34 19.35 24.12
C LEU A 12 7.48 18.01 24.87
N ALA A 13 6.42 17.22 24.90
CA ALA A 13 6.54 15.79 25.19
C ALA A 13 7.16 15.10 23.96
N ALA A 14 8.49 15.00 23.96
CA ALA A 14 9.23 14.15 23.03
C ALA A 14 8.93 12.68 23.36
N VAL A 15 8.07 12.03 22.58
CA VAL A 15 7.94 10.58 22.60
C VAL A 15 9.17 10.03 21.87
N GLN A 16 10.15 9.55 22.63
CA GLN A 16 11.26 8.78 22.10
C GLN A 16 10.72 7.41 21.64
N LEU A 17 10.54 7.22 20.34
CA LEU A 17 10.32 5.90 19.75
C LEU A 17 11.67 5.39 19.25
N ALA A 18 12.20 4.43 20.00
CA ALA A 18 13.44 3.73 19.71
C ALA A 18 13.37 3.07 18.32
N ALA A 19 14.42 3.29 17.53
CA ALA A 19 14.69 2.51 16.33
C ALA A 19 14.78 1.02 16.71
N ALA A 20 13.84 0.21 16.23
CA ALA A 20 13.87 -1.24 16.37
C ALA A 20 14.21 -1.87 15.01
N LEU A 21 15.44 -2.38 14.92
CA LEU A 21 15.88 -3.43 14.00
C LEU A 21 14.96 -4.66 14.08
N PRO A 22 14.95 -5.58 13.08
CA PRO A 22 13.84 -6.51 12.88
C PRO A 22 13.66 -7.39 14.12
N ARG A 23 12.52 -7.24 14.79
CA ARG A 23 12.14 -8.16 15.87
C ARG A 23 11.83 -9.51 15.26
N ASP A 24 12.50 -10.53 15.79
CA ASP A 24 12.11 -11.92 15.63
C ASP A 24 10.58 -12.04 15.80
N TYR A 25 9.95 -12.67 14.80
CA TYR A 25 8.53 -13.02 14.81
C TYR A 25 8.20 -13.81 16.09
N GLN A 26 7.56 -13.15 17.07
CA GLN A 26 6.91 -13.83 18.18
C GLN A 26 5.49 -14.18 17.74
N GLN A 27 5.14 -15.46 17.76
CA GLN A 27 3.76 -15.85 17.47
C GLN A 27 2.80 -15.18 18.46
N PRO A 28 1.80 -14.42 17.98
CA PRO A 28 0.80 -13.83 18.85
C PRO A 28 0.06 -14.94 19.61
N SER A 29 -0.09 -14.75 20.92
CA SER A 29 -0.60 -15.77 21.87
C SER A 29 -2.09 -16.10 21.69
N ARG A 30 -2.81 -15.39 20.81
CA ARG A 30 -4.21 -15.69 20.47
C ARG A 30 -4.46 -15.43 18.99
N ARG A 31 -4.57 -16.51 18.21
CA ARG A 31 -4.96 -16.46 16.80
C ARG A 31 -6.48 -16.32 16.68
N SER A 32 -6.94 -15.60 15.66
CA SER A 32 -8.36 -15.49 15.34
C SER A 32 -8.55 -15.15 13.86
N SER A 33 -9.67 -15.57 13.28
CA SER A 33 -10.06 -15.10 11.95
C SER A 33 -10.38 -13.59 11.94
N VAL A 34 -10.44 -13.03 10.74
CA VAL A 34 -10.98 -11.68 10.51
C VAL A 34 -12.47 -11.66 10.86
N GLY A 35 -12.86 -10.82 11.82
CA GLY A 35 -14.27 -10.65 12.21
C GLY A 35 -14.92 -9.43 11.58
N GLU A 36 -16.24 -9.27 11.80
CA GLU A 36 -17.05 -8.15 11.30
C GLU A 36 -16.55 -6.76 11.74
N LEU A 37 -15.87 -6.69 12.90
CA LEU A 37 -15.30 -5.45 13.45
C LEU A 37 -13.85 -5.21 13.02
N ASN A 38 -13.36 -5.91 12.00
CA ASN A 38 -11.99 -5.77 11.50
C ASN A 38 -12.05 -5.50 10.01
N ASP A 39 -11.28 -4.52 9.53
CA ASP A 39 -11.08 -4.32 8.10
C ASP A 39 -9.97 -5.24 7.61
N VAL A 40 -10.09 -5.70 6.36
CA VAL A 40 -9.06 -6.48 5.67
C VAL A 40 -8.84 -5.92 4.28
N LEU A 41 -7.57 -5.70 3.95
CA LEU A 41 -7.10 -5.33 2.63
C LEU A 41 -6.21 -6.44 2.11
N VAL A 42 -6.52 -7.00 0.94
CA VAL A 42 -5.68 -7.98 0.26
C VAL A 42 -5.17 -7.40 -1.06
N PHE A 43 -3.89 -7.62 -1.31
CA PHE A 43 -3.18 -7.06 -2.45
C PHE A 43 -3.26 -8.04 -3.62
N ASP A 44 -3.26 -7.48 -4.83
CA ASP A 44 -3.08 -8.23 -6.05
C ASP A 44 -1.70 -8.88 -6.01
N ALA A 45 -1.64 -10.13 -6.45
CA ALA A 45 -0.51 -11.00 -6.16
C ALA A 45 0.14 -11.53 -7.43
N PRO A 46 1.47 -11.50 -7.55
CA PRO A 46 2.16 -12.26 -8.57
C PRO A 46 2.10 -13.75 -8.25
N ALA A 47 2.03 -14.56 -9.30
CA ALA A 47 2.01 -16.00 -9.22
C ALA A 47 3.06 -16.62 -10.14
N PHE A 48 3.66 -17.72 -9.70
CA PHE A 48 4.75 -18.42 -10.39
C PHE A 48 4.57 -19.93 -10.28
N GLU A 49 5.19 -20.69 -11.16
CA GLU A 49 5.28 -22.15 -10.99
C GLU A 49 5.98 -22.50 -9.68
N ASP A 50 5.46 -23.48 -8.94
CA ASP A 50 6.10 -23.96 -7.71
C ASP A 50 7.30 -24.87 -8.05
N PRO A 51 8.55 -24.47 -7.71
CA PRO A 51 9.74 -25.26 -8.02
C PRO A 51 9.85 -26.53 -7.17
N THR A 52 9.10 -26.63 -6.07
CA THR A 52 9.13 -27.76 -5.14
C THR A 52 7.99 -28.75 -5.37
N ASN A 53 6.89 -28.29 -5.98
CA ASN A 53 5.72 -29.10 -6.30
C ASN A 53 5.24 -28.83 -7.73
N THR A 54 5.86 -29.50 -8.70
CA THR A 54 5.55 -29.37 -10.13
C THR A 54 4.08 -29.69 -10.39
N GLY A 55 3.28 -28.66 -10.67
CA GLY A 55 1.81 -28.74 -10.83
C GLY A 55 1.05 -27.75 -9.95
N ASN A 56 1.71 -27.22 -8.91
CA ASN A 56 1.18 -26.13 -8.09
C ASN A 56 1.70 -24.76 -8.56
N THR A 57 1.04 -23.72 -8.05
CA THR A 57 1.39 -22.33 -8.29
C THR A 57 1.75 -21.67 -6.96
N ILE A 58 2.92 -21.04 -6.86
CA ILE A 58 3.25 -20.17 -5.75
C ILE A 58 2.64 -18.80 -6.00
N VAL A 59 1.84 -18.31 -5.05
CA VAL A 59 1.31 -16.94 -5.05
C VAL A 59 1.91 -16.17 -3.88
N GLN A 60 2.44 -14.97 -4.14
CA GLN A 60 2.90 -14.08 -3.08
C GLN A 60 1.74 -13.20 -2.63
N LEU A 61 1.08 -13.61 -1.54
CA LEU A 61 -0.04 -12.88 -0.98
C LEU A 61 0.42 -11.89 0.08
N GLN A 62 -0.23 -10.72 0.09
CA GLN A 62 -0.09 -9.72 1.14
C GLN A 62 -1.48 -9.35 1.63
N ALA A 63 -1.65 -9.31 2.95
CA ALA A 63 -2.88 -8.87 3.58
C ALA A 63 -2.58 -7.95 4.76
N TYR A 64 -3.41 -6.92 4.92
CA TYR A 64 -3.42 -6.03 6.07
C TYR A 64 -4.76 -6.18 6.79
N VAL A 65 -4.72 -6.49 8.09
CA VAL A 65 -5.92 -6.52 8.93
C VAL A 65 -5.83 -5.41 9.96
N SER A 66 -6.89 -4.61 10.09
CA SER A 66 -6.89 -3.43 10.95
C SER A 66 -8.20 -3.22 11.69
N THR A 67 -8.20 -2.23 12.59
CA THR A 67 -9.44 -1.62 13.07
C THR A 67 -10.24 -1.05 11.89
N PRO A 68 -11.58 -0.92 12.02
CA PRO A 68 -12.39 -0.32 10.98
C PRO A 68 -11.95 1.11 10.65
N GLN A 69 -12.02 1.48 9.37
CA GLN A 69 -11.83 2.86 8.94
C GLN A 69 -12.87 3.75 9.62
N ILE A 70 -12.40 4.86 10.19
CA ILE A 70 -13.26 5.82 10.87
C ILE A 70 -13.99 6.64 9.80
N SER A 71 -15.28 6.90 10.01
CA SER A 71 -16.03 7.84 9.16
C SER A 71 -15.37 9.21 9.18
N ILE A 72 -15.10 9.76 8.00
CA ILE A 72 -14.40 11.04 7.82
C ILE A 72 -15.27 12.26 8.06
N ALA A 73 -16.60 12.11 7.96
CA ALA A 73 -17.56 13.20 8.10
C ALA A 73 -17.37 14.06 9.38
N PRO A 74 -17.21 13.48 10.58
CA PRO A 74 -16.98 14.26 11.80
C PRO A 74 -15.63 14.99 11.86
N PHE A 75 -14.66 14.64 11.00
CA PHE A 75 -13.29 15.17 11.06
C PHE A 75 -12.93 16.09 9.89
N LEU A 76 -13.85 16.35 8.95
CA LEU A 76 -13.58 17.17 7.76
C LEU A 76 -13.03 18.55 8.14
N ALA A 77 -13.62 19.22 9.13
CA ALA A 77 -13.16 20.55 9.56
C ALA A 77 -11.71 20.52 10.11
N SER A 78 -11.36 19.50 10.89
CA SER A 78 -10.00 19.33 11.42
C SER A 78 -8.97 18.96 10.36
N VAL A 79 -9.39 18.30 9.27
CA VAL A 79 -8.51 17.98 8.13
C VAL A 79 -7.97 19.25 7.47
N GLY A 80 -8.83 20.26 7.25
CA GLY A 80 -8.41 21.53 6.68
C GLY A 80 -7.36 22.24 7.54
N SER A 81 -7.59 22.33 8.85
CA SER A 81 -6.62 22.90 9.80
C SER A 81 -5.30 22.13 9.81
N PHE A 82 -5.35 20.80 9.89
CA PHE A 82 -4.15 19.95 9.90
C PHE A 82 -3.31 20.15 8.64
N LEU A 83 -3.93 20.14 7.46
CA LEU A 83 -3.20 20.25 6.20
C LEU A 83 -2.59 21.64 6.02
N ASN A 84 -3.25 22.70 6.48
CA ASN A 84 -2.70 24.05 6.44
C ASN A 84 -1.59 24.25 7.49
N GLU A 85 -1.81 23.84 8.73
CA GLU A 85 -0.89 24.11 9.86
C GLU A 85 0.34 23.19 9.86
N THR A 86 0.19 21.92 9.47
CA THR A 86 1.28 20.93 9.52
C THR A 86 2.01 20.81 8.19
N ILE A 87 1.28 20.84 7.07
CA ILE A 87 1.84 20.57 5.73
C ILE A 87 2.05 21.88 4.95
N GLY A 88 1.36 22.97 5.32
CA GLY A 88 1.38 24.22 4.57
C GLY A 88 0.51 24.19 3.30
N LEU A 89 -0.45 23.26 3.22
CA LEU A 89 -1.38 23.14 2.10
C LEU A 89 -2.66 23.92 2.39
N ASN A 90 -2.89 25.00 1.64
CA ASN A 90 -4.14 25.72 1.67
C ASN A 90 -5.17 25.01 0.78
N ILE A 91 -6.30 24.62 1.35
CA ILE A 91 -7.31 23.80 0.67
C ILE A 91 -8.59 24.61 0.54
N GLY A 92 -9.25 24.45 -0.61
CA GLY A 92 -10.59 24.99 -0.84
C GLY A 92 -11.65 24.31 0.05
N SER A 93 -12.92 24.57 -0.25
CA SER A 93 -14.03 24.06 0.55
C SER A 93 -14.32 22.56 0.39
N ASP A 94 -13.79 21.91 -0.65
CA ASP A 94 -13.95 20.47 -0.85
C ASP A 94 -12.84 19.71 -0.13
N LEU A 95 -13.21 19.02 0.95
CA LEU A 95 -12.32 18.24 1.80
C LEU A 95 -12.56 16.73 1.67
N SER A 96 -13.43 16.31 0.75
CA SER A 96 -13.83 14.90 0.60
C SER A 96 -12.65 14.00 0.20
N LEU A 97 -11.95 14.35 -0.87
CA LEU A 97 -10.78 13.61 -1.36
C LEU A 97 -9.63 13.60 -0.32
N PRO A 98 -9.17 14.74 0.24
CA PRO A 98 -8.12 14.74 1.25
C PRO A 98 -8.46 13.93 2.49
N ALA A 99 -9.70 14.05 2.98
CA ALA A 99 -10.13 13.29 4.14
C ALA A 99 -10.19 11.78 3.86
N SER A 100 -10.68 11.36 2.68
CA SER A 100 -10.66 9.95 2.30
C SER A 100 -9.24 9.37 2.18
N ARG A 101 -8.27 10.17 1.70
CA ARG A 101 -6.86 9.77 1.63
C ARG A 101 -6.24 9.64 3.02
N LEU A 102 -6.49 10.60 3.91
CA LEU A 102 -6.02 10.55 5.29
C LEU A 102 -6.64 9.40 6.09
N ALA A 103 -7.90 9.03 5.81
CA ALA A 103 -8.56 7.91 6.47
C ALA A 103 -7.84 6.57 6.28
N LEU A 104 -7.15 6.39 5.15
CA LEU A 104 -6.33 5.20 4.88
C LEU A 104 -5.21 5.03 5.92
N PHE A 105 -4.73 6.13 6.51
CA PHE A 105 -3.70 6.17 7.54
C PHE A 105 -4.26 6.16 8.98
N ALA A 106 -5.57 6.30 9.16
CA ALA A 106 -6.23 6.38 10.46
C ALA A 106 -6.68 5.00 10.99
N THR A 107 -6.03 3.92 10.55
CA THR A 107 -6.31 2.55 10.99
C THR A 107 -5.15 1.98 11.80
N PHE A 108 -5.45 1.11 12.75
CA PHE A 108 -4.45 0.41 13.54
C PHE A 108 -4.38 -1.06 13.14
N GLY A 109 -3.20 -1.53 12.76
CA GLY A 109 -2.99 -2.91 12.39
C GLY A 109 -3.21 -3.88 13.56
N LEU A 110 -3.89 -4.99 13.28
CA LEU A 110 -4.24 -6.02 14.27
C LEU A 110 -3.38 -7.27 14.06
N SER A 111 -2.57 -7.63 15.05
CA SER A 111 -1.75 -8.85 15.06
C SER A 111 -2.57 -10.12 15.32
N GLY A 112 -2.07 -11.27 14.86
CA GLY A 112 -2.64 -12.59 15.14
C GLY A 112 -3.93 -12.89 14.40
N LYS A 113 -4.13 -12.25 13.25
CA LYS A 113 -5.28 -12.46 12.38
C LYS A 113 -4.95 -13.42 11.26
N ASP A 114 -5.75 -14.48 11.14
CA ASP A 114 -5.65 -15.45 10.04
C ASP A 114 -6.52 -14.95 8.89
N VAL A 115 -5.94 -14.87 7.68
CA VAL A 115 -6.64 -14.45 6.46
C VAL A 115 -6.71 -15.65 5.53
N SER A 116 -7.90 -16.23 5.38
CA SER A 116 -8.18 -17.29 4.42
C SER A 116 -8.66 -16.70 3.10
N VAL A 117 -8.16 -17.25 2.00
CA VAL A 117 -8.52 -16.84 0.65
C VAL A 117 -8.86 -18.06 -0.21
N ASP A 118 -9.79 -17.87 -1.13
CA ASP A 118 -10.05 -18.77 -2.23
C ASP A 118 -9.61 -18.09 -3.53
N VAL A 119 -8.88 -18.82 -4.38
CA VAL A 119 -8.46 -18.33 -5.69
C VAL A 119 -9.14 -19.19 -6.74
N SER A 120 -10.07 -18.55 -7.47
CA SER A 120 -10.92 -19.26 -8.42
C SER A 120 -10.07 -20.00 -9.46
N GLY A 121 -10.32 -21.30 -9.58
CA GLY A 121 -9.64 -22.17 -10.54
C GLY A 121 -8.26 -22.68 -10.12
N CYS A 122 -7.77 -22.37 -8.91
CA CYS A 122 -6.48 -22.87 -8.39
C CYS A 122 -6.63 -24.10 -7.47
N GLY A 123 -7.86 -24.54 -7.17
CA GLY A 123 -8.16 -25.85 -6.60
C GLY A 123 -7.94 -26.04 -5.09
N ASN A 124 -7.32 -25.08 -4.39
CA ASN A 124 -7.16 -25.13 -2.93
C ASN A 124 -7.39 -23.75 -2.31
N GLU A 125 -8.17 -23.72 -1.23
CA GLU A 125 -8.17 -22.59 -0.30
C GLU A 125 -6.80 -22.46 0.36
N ALA A 126 -6.39 -21.23 0.65
CA ALA A 126 -5.12 -20.93 1.26
C ALA A 126 -5.32 -19.98 2.44
N THR A 127 -4.71 -20.29 3.57
CA THR A 127 -4.70 -19.40 4.73
C THR A 127 -3.30 -18.83 4.91
N LEU A 128 -3.20 -17.49 4.90
CA LEU A 128 -1.96 -16.81 5.22
C LEU A 128 -1.58 -17.07 6.68
N GLN A 129 -0.29 -16.94 6.97
CA GLN A 129 0.21 -16.87 8.34
C GLN A 129 -0.48 -15.75 9.13
N PRO A 130 -0.58 -15.89 10.46
CA PRO A 130 -1.18 -14.85 11.29
C PRO A 130 -0.45 -13.51 11.07
N THR A 131 -1.21 -12.43 10.97
CA THR A 131 -0.66 -11.07 10.85
C THR A 131 0.36 -10.77 11.96
N ALA A 132 1.47 -10.15 11.59
CA ALA A 132 2.50 -9.71 12.51
C ALA A 132 2.03 -8.50 13.35
N ASP A 133 2.89 -8.04 14.26
CA ASP A 133 2.74 -6.74 14.92
C ASP A 133 2.61 -5.65 13.85
N GLY A 134 1.53 -4.87 13.91
CA GLY A 134 1.20 -3.89 12.87
C GLY A 134 0.28 -4.42 11.76
N GLY A 135 -0.27 -5.63 11.88
CA GLY A 135 -1.43 -6.08 11.08
C GLY A 135 -1.13 -6.62 9.69
N MET A 136 0.13 -6.68 9.26
CA MET A 136 0.52 -7.20 7.96
C MET A 136 0.83 -8.70 8.00
N ALA A 137 0.40 -9.44 6.98
CA ALA A 137 0.85 -10.79 6.65
C ALA A 137 1.35 -10.79 5.20
N ILE A 138 2.58 -11.27 4.97
CA ILE A 138 3.17 -11.43 3.64
C ILE A 138 3.68 -12.87 3.55
N GLN A 139 3.25 -13.62 2.54
CA GLN A 139 3.64 -15.01 2.41
C GLN A 139 3.58 -15.51 0.97
N ASN A 140 4.58 -16.32 0.60
CA ASN A 140 4.51 -17.17 -0.58
C ASN A 140 3.75 -18.45 -0.21
N LEU A 141 2.61 -18.68 -0.86
CA LEU A 141 1.78 -19.87 -0.66
C LEU A 141 1.77 -20.71 -1.93
N SER A 142 2.15 -21.98 -1.80
CA SER A 142 1.87 -22.98 -2.84
C SER A 142 0.38 -23.28 -2.80
N ILE A 143 -0.35 -22.75 -3.78
CA ILE A 143 -1.73 -23.11 -4.05
C ILE A 143 -1.76 -24.12 -5.19
N GLY A 144 -2.89 -24.79 -5.41
CA GLY A 144 -2.98 -25.83 -6.44
C GLY A 144 -2.75 -25.27 -7.86
N ALA A 145 -3.12 -26.06 -8.87
CA ALA A 145 -2.88 -25.70 -10.26
C ALA A 145 -3.71 -24.48 -10.69
N CYS A 146 -3.10 -23.29 -10.76
CA CYS A 146 -3.71 -22.12 -11.38
C CYS A 146 -3.56 -22.15 -12.90
N GLY A 147 -4.51 -21.54 -13.61
CA GLY A 147 -4.38 -21.29 -15.04
C GLY A 147 -3.33 -20.21 -15.36
N SER A 148 -3.07 -20.01 -16.66
CA SER A 148 -2.11 -19.01 -17.17
C SER A 148 -2.68 -17.60 -17.33
N SER A 149 -3.97 -17.40 -17.02
CA SER A 149 -4.65 -16.10 -17.12
C SER A 149 -4.86 -15.52 -15.73
N SER A 150 -4.90 -14.19 -15.61
CA SER A 150 -5.22 -13.52 -14.35
C SER A 150 -6.58 -13.99 -13.83
N THR A 151 -6.63 -14.35 -12.55
CA THR A 151 -7.83 -14.91 -11.91
C THR A 151 -8.22 -14.13 -10.66
N LEU A 152 -9.50 -14.19 -10.31
CA LEU A 152 -10.06 -13.54 -9.14
C LEU A 152 -9.81 -14.38 -7.89
N GLY A 153 -9.28 -13.75 -6.85
CA GLY A 153 -9.25 -14.29 -5.50
C GLY A 153 -10.23 -13.54 -4.60
N THR A 154 -10.79 -14.24 -3.62
CA THR A 154 -11.73 -13.71 -2.63
C THR A 154 -11.28 -14.08 -1.22
N VAL A 155 -11.47 -13.18 -0.27
CA VAL A 155 -11.26 -13.48 1.14
C VAL A 155 -12.46 -14.24 1.69
N ASP A 156 -12.20 -15.35 2.37
CA ASP A 156 -13.23 -16.09 3.10
C ASP A 156 -13.54 -15.37 4.42
N LEU A 157 -14.73 -14.78 4.48
CA LEU A 157 -15.24 -14.04 5.63
C LEU A 157 -16.57 -14.65 6.07
N SER A 158 -16.80 -14.70 7.38
CA SER A 158 -18.06 -15.19 7.94
C SER A 158 -19.24 -14.22 7.78
N ASP A 159 -19.01 -13.06 7.18
CA ASP A 159 -19.99 -11.98 7.01
C ASP A 159 -20.28 -11.69 5.53
N SER A 160 -21.09 -10.67 5.24
CA SER A 160 -21.57 -10.38 3.88
C SER A 160 -20.58 -9.59 3.00
N ARG A 161 -19.40 -9.23 3.52
CA ARG A 161 -18.42 -8.46 2.75
C ARG A 161 -17.76 -9.32 1.70
N ASN A 162 -17.51 -8.73 0.54
CA ASN A 162 -16.82 -9.37 -0.58
C ASN A 162 -15.52 -8.61 -0.85
N ILE A 163 -14.40 -9.17 -0.39
CA ILE A 163 -13.07 -8.58 -0.54
C ILE A 163 -12.30 -9.36 -1.58
N ASN A 164 -11.95 -8.68 -2.68
CA ASN A 164 -11.39 -9.33 -3.86
C ASN A 164 -10.01 -8.79 -4.22
N PHE A 165 -9.18 -9.69 -4.71
CA PHE A 165 -7.86 -9.41 -5.27
C PHE A 165 -7.69 -10.18 -6.59
N THR A 166 -6.67 -9.85 -7.34
CA THR A 166 -6.35 -10.52 -8.60
C THR A 166 -5.00 -11.20 -8.48
N VAL A 167 -4.95 -12.46 -8.87
CA VAL A 167 -3.71 -13.22 -9.03
C VAL A 167 -3.24 -13.08 -10.47
N PHE A 168 -1.96 -12.76 -10.64
CA PHE A 168 -1.30 -12.48 -11.91
C PHE A 168 -0.23 -13.54 -12.19
N PRO A 169 -0.55 -14.60 -12.97
CA PRO A 169 0.40 -15.63 -13.35
C PRO A 169 1.53 -15.09 -14.20
N SER A 170 2.77 -15.42 -13.81
CA SER A 170 3.99 -15.15 -14.56
C SER A 170 4.48 -16.47 -15.16
N SER A 171 4.69 -16.49 -16.47
CA SER A 171 5.31 -17.65 -17.12
C SER A 171 6.75 -17.84 -16.66
N SER A 172 7.22 -19.09 -16.66
CA SER A 172 8.64 -19.43 -16.40
C SER A 172 9.55 -19.07 -17.58
N ASP A 173 8.99 -18.70 -18.72
CA ASP A 173 9.67 -18.23 -19.92
C ASP A 173 9.15 -16.86 -20.41
N GLY A 174 9.84 -16.26 -21.37
CA GLY A 174 9.47 -14.97 -21.95
C GLY A 174 9.98 -13.76 -21.16
N PHE A 175 9.26 -12.64 -21.24
CA PHE A 175 9.64 -11.37 -20.63
C PHE A 175 8.72 -11.02 -19.45
N GLY A 176 9.31 -10.38 -18.43
CA GLY A 176 8.59 -9.68 -17.36
C GLY A 176 9.04 -8.21 -17.31
N VAL A 177 8.16 -7.34 -16.82
CA VAL A 177 8.44 -5.91 -16.66
C VAL A 177 8.27 -5.52 -15.20
N ILE A 178 9.34 -5.04 -14.57
CA ILE A 178 9.27 -4.41 -13.25
C ILE A 178 9.29 -2.89 -13.45
N SER A 179 8.30 -2.19 -12.91
CA SER A 179 8.15 -0.75 -13.09
C SER A 179 8.01 -0.06 -11.75
N ASP A 180 8.80 0.99 -11.52
CA ASP A 180 8.49 1.96 -10.47
C ASP A 180 7.18 2.70 -10.80
N ILE A 181 6.52 3.28 -9.79
CA ILE A 181 5.31 4.09 -9.95
C ILE A 181 5.64 5.58 -9.93
N ASP A 182 6.36 6.04 -8.90
CA ASP A 182 6.47 7.45 -8.57
C ASP A 182 7.43 8.18 -9.53
N ASP A 183 6.92 9.20 -10.21
CA ASP A 183 7.60 9.92 -11.30
C ASP A 183 8.04 9.04 -12.50
N THR A 184 7.62 7.77 -12.53
CA THR A 184 7.79 6.85 -13.66
C THR A 184 6.49 6.68 -14.44
N VAL A 185 5.42 6.20 -13.79
CA VAL A 185 4.09 6.04 -14.44
C VAL A 185 3.04 6.99 -13.88
N LYS A 186 3.23 7.50 -12.66
CA LYS A 186 2.40 8.49 -12.00
C LYS A 186 3.24 9.71 -11.65
N VAL A 187 2.75 10.91 -11.95
CA VAL A 187 3.40 12.14 -11.48
C VAL A 187 3.23 12.24 -9.96
N SER A 188 4.34 12.28 -9.22
CA SER A 188 4.37 12.28 -7.75
C SER A 188 5.21 13.41 -7.16
N HIS A 189 6.13 14.01 -7.93
CA HIS A 189 7.03 15.07 -7.47
C HIS A 189 7.85 14.65 -6.24
N THR A 190 8.44 13.46 -6.26
CA THR A 190 9.16 12.84 -5.13
C THR A 190 10.27 13.70 -4.52
N LEU A 191 10.81 14.66 -5.28
CA LEU A 191 11.85 15.59 -4.83
C LEU A 191 11.32 16.87 -4.16
N ASP A 192 10.01 17.15 -4.26
CA ASP A 192 9.36 18.31 -3.65
C ASP A 192 8.31 17.82 -2.66
N LYS A 193 8.60 17.96 -1.36
CA LYS A 193 7.72 17.48 -0.29
C LYS A 193 6.30 18.06 -0.36
N LEU A 194 6.17 19.34 -0.70
CA LEU A 194 4.87 20.00 -0.73
C LEU A 194 4.06 19.52 -1.93
N GLN A 195 4.70 19.39 -3.09
CA GLN A 195 4.06 18.85 -4.29
C GLN A 195 3.75 17.35 -4.14
N LEU A 196 4.59 16.57 -3.47
CA LEU A 196 4.32 15.18 -3.14
C LEU A 196 3.10 15.04 -2.22
N ALA A 197 3.03 15.84 -1.16
CA ALA A 197 1.88 15.87 -0.26
C ALA A 197 0.61 16.23 -1.03
N LYS A 198 0.68 17.25 -1.88
CA LYS A 198 -0.43 17.66 -2.74
C LYS A 198 -0.86 16.55 -3.70
N ALA A 199 0.08 15.95 -4.43
CA ALA A 199 -0.18 14.89 -5.40
C ALA A 199 -0.76 13.62 -4.74
N THR A 200 -0.43 13.38 -3.47
CA THR A 200 -0.89 12.20 -2.70
C THR A 200 -2.27 12.42 -2.06
N LEU A 201 -2.51 13.61 -1.50
CA LEU A 201 -3.70 13.90 -0.70
C LEU A 201 -4.79 14.67 -1.45
N LEU A 202 -4.41 15.57 -2.35
CA LEU A 202 -5.32 16.58 -2.92
C LEU A 202 -5.67 16.30 -4.38
N ASP A 203 -4.76 15.67 -5.13
CA ASP A 203 -4.92 15.52 -6.58
C ASP A 203 -5.39 14.11 -6.97
N ASN A 204 -6.10 14.03 -8.09
CA ASN A 204 -6.29 12.77 -8.80
C ASN A 204 -4.96 12.33 -9.43
N PRO A 205 -4.71 11.01 -9.58
CA PRO A 205 -3.44 10.54 -10.08
C PRO A 205 -3.31 10.88 -11.56
N VAL A 206 -2.21 11.55 -11.91
CA VAL A 206 -1.94 11.96 -13.30
C VAL A 206 -0.86 11.04 -13.87
N PRO A 207 -1.08 10.41 -15.04
CA PRO A 207 -0.04 9.63 -15.68
C PRO A 207 1.11 10.53 -16.15
N VAL A 208 2.33 10.02 -16.04
CA VAL A 208 3.48 10.63 -16.73
C VAL A 208 3.18 10.66 -18.23
N THR A 209 3.47 11.79 -18.86
CA THR A 209 3.08 12.05 -20.26
C THR A 209 3.59 10.93 -21.19
N ASN A 210 2.72 10.43 -22.06
CA ASN A 210 2.96 9.33 -23.01
C ASN A 210 3.21 7.93 -22.41
N MET A 211 3.37 7.78 -21.09
CA MET A 211 3.66 6.47 -20.48
C MET A 211 2.57 5.42 -20.70
N PRO A 212 1.27 5.74 -20.68
CA PRO A 212 0.23 4.76 -21.04
C PRO A 212 0.40 4.19 -22.46
N ALA A 213 0.77 5.04 -23.43
CA ALA A 213 1.02 4.60 -24.81
C ALA A 213 2.29 3.75 -24.92
N VAL A 214 3.36 4.14 -24.20
CA VAL A 214 4.59 3.34 -24.10
C VAL A 214 4.30 1.96 -23.52
N TYR A 215 3.49 1.87 -22.46
CA TYR A 215 3.20 0.59 -21.80
C TYR A 215 2.27 -0.29 -22.64
N SER A 216 1.30 0.28 -23.35
CA SER A 216 0.50 -0.45 -24.34
C SER A 216 1.37 -1.00 -25.48
N ALA A 217 2.32 -0.21 -25.99
CA ALA A 217 3.25 -0.66 -27.03
C ALA A 217 4.20 -1.74 -26.50
N LEU A 218 4.71 -1.57 -25.28
CA LEU A 218 5.59 -2.53 -24.62
C LEU A 218 4.88 -3.87 -24.42
N ALA A 219 3.66 -3.84 -23.89
CA ALA A 219 2.83 -5.02 -23.70
C ALA A 219 2.65 -5.80 -25.01
N LYS A 220 2.37 -5.11 -26.13
CA LYS A 220 2.25 -5.74 -27.45
C LYS A 220 3.57 -6.30 -27.95
N SER A 221 4.66 -5.53 -27.85
CA SER A 221 5.98 -5.91 -28.39
C SER A 221 6.60 -7.10 -27.66
N LEU A 222 6.26 -7.28 -26.38
CA LEU A 222 6.76 -8.36 -25.53
C LEU A 222 5.76 -9.51 -25.38
N ASN A 223 4.71 -9.56 -26.20
CA ASN A 223 3.68 -10.60 -26.20
C ASN A 223 2.97 -10.77 -24.84
N SER A 224 2.46 -9.66 -24.30
CA SER A 224 1.74 -9.58 -23.03
C SER A 224 2.58 -10.08 -21.83
N PRO A 225 3.73 -9.43 -21.53
CA PRO A 225 4.56 -9.81 -20.40
C PRO A 225 3.83 -9.54 -19.09
N GLN A 226 4.24 -10.21 -18.01
CA GLN A 226 3.74 -9.85 -16.68
C GLN A 226 4.38 -8.52 -16.24
N PHE A 227 3.55 -7.54 -15.93
CA PHE A 227 3.97 -6.30 -15.27
C PHE A 227 3.93 -6.48 -13.75
N ILE A 228 4.94 -6.01 -13.03
CA ILE A 228 4.95 -5.92 -11.56
C ILE A 228 5.35 -4.51 -11.21
N TYR A 229 4.49 -3.80 -10.49
CA TYR A 229 4.75 -2.44 -10.07
C TYR A 229 5.38 -2.42 -8.68
N VAL A 230 6.33 -1.51 -8.48
CA VAL A 230 6.96 -1.25 -7.19
C VAL A 230 6.83 0.24 -6.86
N SER A 231 6.75 0.59 -5.59
CA SER A 231 6.78 1.99 -5.16
C SER A 231 7.33 2.10 -3.74
N GLY A 232 8.00 3.23 -3.48
CA GLY A 232 8.42 3.63 -2.13
C GLY A 232 7.28 4.10 -1.23
N SER A 233 6.06 4.19 -1.76
CA SER A 233 4.88 4.67 -1.05
C SER A 233 4.40 3.68 0.03
N PRO A 234 3.78 4.19 1.12
CA PRO A 234 3.13 3.37 2.12
C PRO A 234 2.03 2.49 1.53
N PHE A 235 1.90 1.27 2.04
CA PHE A 235 0.90 0.30 1.56
C PHE A 235 -0.56 0.77 1.69
N GLN A 236 -0.84 1.73 2.57
CA GLN A 236 -2.15 2.35 2.75
C GLN A 236 -2.66 3.01 1.47
N LEU A 237 -1.75 3.43 0.57
CA LEU A 237 -2.11 4.00 -0.74
C LEU A 237 -2.47 2.93 -1.79
N TYR A 238 -2.44 1.64 -1.45
CA TYR A 238 -2.73 0.56 -2.38
C TYR A 238 -4.07 0.68 -3.10
N PRO A 239 -5.23 0.92 -2.44
CA PRO A 239 -6.51 1.00 -3.15
C PRO A 239 -6.50 2.08 -4.23
N PHE A 240 -5.91 3.23 -3.91
CA PHE A 240 -5.75 4.36 -4.83
C PHE A 240 -4.85 4.03 -6.02
N LEU A 241 -3.69 3.41 -5.76
CA LEU A 241 -2.73 3.07 -6.81
C LEU A 241 -3.24 1.94 -7.70
N ARG A 242 -3.93 0.95 -7.12
CA ARG A 242 -4.56 -0.16 -7.83
C ARG A 242 -5.58 0.37 -8.84
N ASP A 243 -6.47 1.27 -8.41
CA ASP A 243 -7.47 1.88 -9.28
C ASP A 243 -6.83 2.68 -10.41
N PHE A 244 -5.77 3.45 -10.10
CA PHE A 244 -5.02 4.20 -11.11
C PHE A 244 -4.40 3.29 -12.18
N ILE A 245 -3.71 2.22 -11.78
CA ILE A 245 -3.12 1.26 -12.72
C ILE A 245 -4.21 0.56 -13.53
N ALA A 246 -5.26 0.07 -12.88
CA ALA A 246 -6.34 -0.65 -13.56
C ALA A 246 -7.07 0.19 -14.62
N THR A 247 -7.23 1.49 -14.37
CA THR A 247 -7.93 2.41 -15.27
C THR A 247 -7.03 3.02 -16.34
N THR A 248 -5.78 3.36 -16.00
CA THR A 248 -4.88 4.12 -16.88
C THR A 248 -3.96 3.22 -17.70
N TYR A 249 -3.60 2.05 -17.17
CA TYR A 249 -2.66 1.09 -17.76
C TYR A 249 -3.35 -0.25 -18.04
N ALA A 250 -4.50 -0.22 -18.73
CA ALA A 250 -5.36 -1.38 -18.93
C ALA A 250 -4.68 -2.57 -19.65
N ASP A 251 -3.72 -2.30 -20.55
CA ASP A 251 -2.92 -3.30 -21.27
C ASP A 251 -1.71 -3.82 -20.46
N ALA A 252 -1.40 -3.18 -19.33
CA ALA A 252 -0.20 -3.42 -18.52
C ALA A 252 -0.56 -3.63 -17.04
N LYS A 253 -1.71 -4.24 -16.76
CA LYS A 253 -2.13 -4.52 -15.39
C LYS A 253 -1.15 -5.46 -14.70
N GLY A 254 -0.99 -5.29 -13.39
CA GLY A 254 -0.09 -6.11 -12.61
C GLY A 254 -0.22 -5.83 -11.11
N PRO A 255 0.33 -6.72 -10.27
CA PRO A 255 0.35 -6.53 -8.84
C PRO A 255 1.26 -5.35 -8.46
N ILE A 256 0.97 -4.72 -7.32
CA ILE A 256 1.70 -3.54 -6.82
C ILE A 256 2.34 -3.88 -5.48
N MET A 257 3.67 -3.74 -5.41
CA MET A 257 4.46 -3.95 -4.20
C MET A 257 4.76 -2.60 -3.56
N LEU A 258 4.34 -2.41 -2.30
CA LEU A 258 4.46 -1.15 -1.56
C LEU A 258 5.31 -1.34 -0.30
N GLN A 259 5.76 -0.23 0.29
CA GLN A 259 6.53 -0.26 1.51
C GLN A 259 5.64 -0.48 2.73
N ASN A 260 6.10 -1.35 3.63
CA ASN A 260 5.50 -1.51 4.96
C ASN A 260 6.03 -0.42 5.91
N LEU A 261 5.62 0.82 5.67
CA LEU A 261 5.81 1.91 6.61
C LEU A 261 4.75 1.75 7.70
N THR A 262 5.11 1.01 8.76
CA THR A 262 4.24 0.73 9.92
C THR A 262 3.92 1.96 10.75
N THR A 263 4.51 3.12 10.43
CA THR A 263 4.16 4.38 11.04
C THR A 263 2.96 4.98 10.33
N THR A 264 1.90 5.23 11.08
CA THR A 264 0.67 5.91 10.68
C THR A 264 0.91 7.39 10.30
N ASP A 265 2.16 7.79 10.07
CA ASP A 265 2.56 9.18 9.97
C ASP A 265 2.93 9.53 8.54
N LEU A 266 2.04 10.29 7.88
CA LEU A 266 2.31 10.92 6.60
C LEU A 266 3.59 11.78 6.64
N SER A 267 3.97 12.29 7.81
CA SER A 267 5.21 13.02 8.02
C SER A 267 6.43 12.15 7.71
N ASP A 268 6.39 10.85 7.98
CA ASP A 268 7.50 9.93 7.67
C ASP A 268 7.64 9.70 6.16
N LEU A 269 6.52 9.62 5.43
CA LEU A 269 6.54 9.62 3.96
C LEU A 269 7.18 10.92 3.42
N LEU A 270 6.77 12.07 3.95
CA LEU A 270 7.30 13.38 3.55
C LEU A 270 8.76 13.58 4.01
N ASN A 271 9.19 12.91 5.08
CA ASN A 271 10.56 12.94 5.57
C ASN A 271 11.48 11.99 4.79
N PHE A 272 10.99 10.81 4.38
CA PHE A 272 11.69 9.88 3.51
C PHE A 272 12.05 10.52 2.16
N ALA A 273 11.10 11.23 1.53
CA ALA A 273 11.36 12.04 0.35
C ALA A 273 12.48 13.09 0.57
N GLY A 274 12.55 13.67 1.77
CA GLY A 274 13.60 14.61 2.16
C GLY A 274 14.98 13.99 2.43
N ALA A 275 15.05 12.70 2.78
CA ALA A 275 16.32 12.00 2.98
C ALA A 275 17.05 11.79 1.64
N CYS A 276 16.31 11.65 0.54
CA CYS A 276 16.88 11.60 -0.81
C CYS A 276 17.61 12.92 -1.19
N CYS A 277 17.17 14.06 -0.65
CA CYS A 277 17.84 15.36 -0.83
C CYS A 277 19.19 15.49 -0.08
N ARG A 278 19.58 14.53 0.78
CA ARG A 278 20.90 14.53 1.46
C ARG A 278 21.97 13.68 0.78
N CYS A 279 21.69 13.06 -0.37
CA CYS A 279 22.74 12.57 -1.26
C CYS A 279 23.37 13.75 -2.03
N SER A 280 24.01 14.66 -1.31
CA SER A 280 25.00 15.55 -1.89
C SER A 280 26.18 14.71 -2.34
N LEU A 281 26.47 14.79 -3.64
CA LEU A 281 27.72 14.41 -4.27
C LEU A 281 28.92 14.71 -3.34
N SER A 282 29.61 13.66 -2.90
CA SER A 282 31.02 13.73 -2.56
C SER A 282 31.77 13.19 -3.76
N TYR A 283 32.26 14.08 -4.62
CA TYR A 283 33.46 13.84 -5.42
C TYR A 283 34.66 14.36 -4.64
#